data_AF-A0ABD6FWB8-F1
#
_entry.id   AF-A0ABD6FWB8-F1
#
_cell.length_a   1.000
_cell.length_b   1.000
_cell.length_c   1.000
_cell.angle_alpha   90.00
_cell.angle_beta   90.00
_cell.angle_gamma   90.00
#
_symmetry.space_group_name_H-M   'P 1'
#
loop_
_entity.id
_entity.type
_entity.pdbx_description
1 polymer ?
#
loop_
_entity_poly.entity_id
_entity_poly.type
_entity_poly.pdbx_seq_one_letter_code
_entity_poly.pdbx_strand_id
1 'polypeptide(L)'
;MDPSNSNGTKFDPRPHLIQLRSRGGVGDYLPVQKRVLWLRTEYPDATTEIELLHWSEDFALARATVTIPGRGSATDYGSETKADFADHIEKACTKALGRALAGLGFGTQFCGDELDLVNPDGTAHVVDTPVQRRTVHSPARINPDAPYRRAAAGTSGASSRGS
;
A
#
# COMPACT_ATOMS: atom_id res chain seq x y z
N MET A 1 -26.70 29.89 -15.70
CA MET A 1 -25.31 29.46 -15.42
C MET A 1 -25.35 27.96 -15.25
N ASP A 2 -24.64 27.24 -16.11
CA ASP A 2 -24.57 25.77 -16.11
C ASP A 2 -23.55 25.31 -15.05
N PRO A 3 -23.91 24.44 -14.09
CA PRO A 3 -23.02 23.99 -13.02
C PRO A 3 -22.07 22.85 -13.43
N SER A 4 -22.00 22.47 -14.70
CA SER A 4 -21.30 21.24 -15.12
C SER A 4 -19.79 21.34 -15.39
N ASN A 5 -19.11 22.44 -15.07
CA ASN A 5 -17.67 22.56 -15.36
C ASN A 5 -16.79 22.95 -14.16
N SER A 6 -16.80 22.12 -13.11
CA SER A 6 -15.70 22.06 -12.14
C SER A 6 -14.80 20.87 -12.46
N ASN A 7 -14.09 20.94 -13.59
CA ASN A 7 -12.99 20.02 -13.88
C ASN A 7 -11.75 20.39 -13.02
N GLY A 8 -11.96 20.50 -11.71
CA GLY A 8 -10.90 20.63 -10.73
C GLY A 8 -10.08 19.36 -10.79
N THR A 9 -8.89 19.46 -11.35
CA THR A 9 -8.02 18.31 -11.62
C THR A 9 -7.73 17.57 -10.32
N LYS A 10 -8.45 16.48 -10.11
CA LYS A 10 -8.16 15.51 -9.06
C LYS A 10 -6.69 15.11 -9.17
N PHE A 11 -5.99 15.04 -8.04
CA PHE A 11 -4.58 14.68 -8.02
C PHE A 11 -4.38 13.26 -8.56
N ASP A 12 -3.47 13.08 -9.52
CA ASP A 12 -3.05 11.77 -10.01
C ASP A 12 -1.72 11.37 -9.35
N PRO A 13 -1.70 10.35 -8.47
CA PRO A 13 -0.47 9.94 -7.79
C PRO A 13 0.52 9.20 -8.71
N ARG A 14 0.06 8.61 -9.82
CA ARG A 14 0.88 7.74 -10.69
C ARG A 14 2.15 8.41 -11.24
N PRO A 15 2.13 9.64 -11.81
CA PRO A 15 3.35 10.29 -12.31
C PRO A 15 4.32 10.71 -11.20
N HIS A 16 3.93 10.58 -9.93
CA HIS A 16 4.73 10.97 -8.77
C HIS A 16 5.31 9.77 -8.01
N LEU A 17 5.02 8.55 -8.46
CA LEU A 17 5.60 7.33 -7.92
C LEU A 17 7.09 7.26 -8.28
N ILE A 18 7.89 6.89 -7.29
CA ILE A 18 9.29 6.53 -7.46
C ILE A 18 9.48 5.05 -7.14
N GLN A 19 10.54 4.48 -7.68
CA GLN A 19 10.92 3.10 -7.40
C GLN A 19 11.88 3.07 -6.21
N LEU A 20 11.49 2.43 -5.12
CA LEU A 20 12.38 2.14 -3.99
C LEU A 20 12.81 0.68 -4.04
N ARG A 21 14.11 0.44 -3.82
CA ARG A 21 14.64 -0.93 -3.68
C ARG A 21 14.49 -1.36 -2.22
N SER A 22 13.85 -2.50 -2.02
CA SER A 22 13.84 -3.23 -0.75
C SER A 22 14.47 -4.60 -0.95
N ARG A 23 14.68 -5.34 0.15
CA ARG A 23 15.22 -6.71 0.10
C ARG A 23 14.32 -7.66 -0.72
N GLY A 24 13.02 -7.36 -0.82
CA GLY A 24 12.03 -8.16 -1.55
C GLY A 24 11.85 -7.77 -3.03
N GLY A 25 12.53 -6.71 -3.50
CA GLY A 25 12.41 -6.25 -4.89
C GLY A 25 12.37 -4.74 -5.00
N VAL A 26 11.73 -4.26 -6.07
CA VAL A 26 11.52 -2.83 -6.30
C VAL A 26 10.03 -2.56 -6.15
N GLY A 27 9.67 -1.60 -5.29
CA GLY A 27 8.30 -1.21 -5.01
C GLY A 27 8.03 0.26 -5.36
N ASP A 28 6.78 0.54 -5.71
CA ASP A 28 6.29 1.90 -5.91
C ASP A 28 6.17 2.61 -4.55
N TYR A 29 6.70 3.83 -4.49
CA TYR A 29 6.64 4.71 -3.34
C TYR A 29 6.18 6.10 -3.76
N LEU A 30 5.21 6.66 -3.06
CA LEU A 30 4.77 8.04 -3.24
C LEU A 30 5.42 8.91 -2.16
N PRO A 31 6.35 9.82 -2.51
CA PRO A 31 7.03 10.67 -1.53
C PRO A 31 6.06 11.49 -0.67
N VAL A 32 6.40 11.68 0.62
CA VAL A 32 5.56 12.44 1.57
C VAL A 32 5.21 13.83 1.04
N GLN A 33 6.15 14.52 0.38
CA GLN A 33 5.89 15.80 -0.27
C GLN A 33 4.75 15.73 -1.30
N LYS A 34 4.66 14.63 -2.05
CA LYS A 34 3.61 14.40 -3.05
C LYS A 34 2.28 14.02 -2.40
N ARG A 35 2.31 13.33 -1.25
CA ARG A 35 1.13 13.08 -0.42
C ARG A 35 0.55 14.36 0.18
N VAL A 36 1.41 15.29 0.63
CA VAL A 36 0.98 16.62 1.09
C VAL A 36 0.37 17.40 -0.06
N LEU A 37 0.97 17.37 -1.25
CA LEU A 37 0.38 18.00 -2.43
C LEU A 37 -0.99 17.40 -2.77
N TRP A 38 -1.14 16.08 -2.71
CA TRP A 38 -2.42 15.40 -2.89
C TRP A 38 -3.46 15.89 -1.87
N LEU A 39 -3.14 15.83 -0.57
CA LEU A 39 -4.01 16.30 0.51
C LEU A 39 -4.45 17.74 0.26
N ARG A 40 -3.53 18.65 -0.06
CA ARG A 40 -3.83 20.07 -0.27
C ARG A 40 -4.64 20.33 -1.53
N THR A 41 -4.53 19.46 -2.54
CA THR A 41 -5.32 19.56 -3.77
C THR A 41 -6.78 19.18 -3.51
N GLU A 42 -7.04 18.15 -2.69
CA GLU A 42 -8.42 17.68 -2.41
C GLU A 42 -9.06 18.36 -1.19
N TYR A 43 -8.25 18.71 -0.19
CA TYR A 43 -8.65 19.23 1.12
C TYR A 43 -7.73 20.39 1.53
N PRO A 44 -7.87 21.57 0.89
CA PRO A 44 -6.99 22.71 1.15
C PRO A 44 -7.04 23.20 2.61
N ASP A 45 -8.16 22.97 3.28
CA ASP A 45 -8.44 23.32 4.69
C ASP A 45 -7.98 22.27 5.71
N ALA A 46 -7.40 21.16 5.27
CA ALA A 46 -6.84 20.17 6.18
C ALA A 46 -5.74 20.76 7.09
N THR A 47 -5.64 20.32 8.33
CA THR A 47 -4.56 20.74 9.24
C THR A 47 -3.53 19.63 9.40
N THR A 48 -2.30 20.02 9.69
CA THR A 48 -1.19 19.11 9.94
C THR A 48 -0.42 19.64 11.13
N GLU A 49 -0.33 18.83 12.19
CA GLU A 49 0.43 19.13 13.39
C GLU A 49 1.52 18.07 13.53
N ILE A 50 2.75 18.50 13.78
CA ILE A 50 3.90 17.62 14.02
C ILE A 50 4.54 18.07 15.32
N GLU A 51 4.78 17.13 16.21
CA GLU A 51 5.38 17.36 17.51
C GLU A 51 6.54 16.39 17.74
N LEU A 52 7.69 16.93 18.16
CA LEU A 52 8.79 16.13 18.69
C LEU A 52 8.50 15.80 20.15
N LEU A 53 8.12 14.55 20.40
CA LEU A 53 7.80 14.07 21.75
C LEU A 53 9.07 13.79 22.56
N HIS A 54 10.13 13.35 21.88
CA HIS A 54 11.44 13.13 22.48
C HIS A 54 12.53 13.30 21.42
N TRP A 55 13.65 13.90 21.80
CA TRP A 55 14.83 13.96 20.95
C TRP A 55 16.12 14.02 21.80
N SER A 56 17.15 13.38 21.27
CA SER A 56 18.51 13.38 21.79
C SER A 56 19.50 13.34 20.62
N GLU A 57 20.79 13.30 20.91
CA GLU A 57 21.82 13.15 19.87
C GLU A 57 21.61 11.86 19.05
N ASP A 58 21.13 10.77 19.65
CA ASP A 58 21.09 9.46 19.00
C ASP A 58 19.69 8.98 18.64
N PHE A 59 18.64 9.65 19.11
CA PHE A 59 17.26 9.19 18.96
C PHE A 59 16.27 10.34 18.82
N ALA A 60 15.23 10.13 18.01
CA ALA A 60 14.11 11.05 17.87
C ALA A 60 12.79 10.28 17.80
N LEU A 61 11.76 10.82 18.45
CA LEU A 61 10.37 10.35 18.39
C LEU A 61 9.48 11.56 18.08
N ALA A 62 8.78 11.47 16.95
CA ALA A 62 7.81 12.45 16.52
C ALA A 62 6.41 11.83 16.48
N ARG A 63 5.40 12.69 16.67
CA ARG A 63 4.00 12.42 16.44
C ARG A 63 3.50 13.38 15.36
N ALA A 64 2.71 12.88 14.42
CA ALA A 64 2.01 13.71 13.45
C ALA A 64 0.51 13.44 13.51
N THR A 65 -0.28 14.51 13.49
CA THR A 65 -1.73 14.45 13.36
C THR A 65 -2.15 15.21 12.11
N VAL A 66 -2.93 14.56 11.25
CA VAL A 66 -3.56 15.18 10.09
C VAL A 66 -5.06 15.16 10.28
N THR A 67 -5.72 16.31 10.12
CA THR A 67 -7.17 16.43 10.25
C THR A 67 -7.78 17.01 8.98
N ILE A 68 -8.85 16.39 8.50
CA ILE A 68 -9.66 16.88 7.39
C ILE A 68 -11.03 17.28 7.97
N PRO A 69 -11.38 18.58 8.00
CA PRO A 69 -12.65 19.04 8.56
C PRO A 69 -13.85 18.28 7.99
N GLY A 70 -14.66 17.70 8.88
CA GLY A 70 -15.87 16.95 8.51
C GLY A 70 -15.63 15.56 7.88
N ARG A 71 -14.37 15.08 7.76
CA ARG A 71 -14.06 13.76 7.18
C ARG A 71 -13.27 12.83 8.09
N GLY A 72 -12.53 13.38 9.05
CA GLY A 72 -11.82 12.60 10.07
C GLY A 72 -10.39 13.10 10.30
N SER A 73 -9.65 12.34 11.10
CA SER A 73 -8.25 12.59 11.40
C SER A 73 -7.48 11.28 11.54
N ALA A 74 -6.17 11.35 11.35
CA ALA A 74 -5.25 10.27 11.67
C ALA A 74 -4.05 10.81 12.43
N THR A 75 -3.60 10.07 13.43
CA THR A 75 -2.38 10.34 14.19
C THR A 75 -1.47 9.14 14.07
N ASP A 76 -0.19 9.38 13.79
CA ASP A 76 0.83 8.34 13.76
C ASP A 76 2.16 8.85 14.31
N TYR A 77 3.08 7.93 14.53
CA TYR A 77 4.37 8.16 15.16
C TYR A 77 5.49 7.75 14.23
N GLY A 78 6.61 8.44 14.36
CA GLY A 78 7.84 8.14 13.65
C GLY A 78 8.99 8.22 14.63
N SER A 79 9.79 7.17 14.67
CA SER A 79 11.04 7.17 15.41
C SER A 79 12.21 6.88 14.48
N GLU A 80 13.37 7.42 14.82
CA GLU A 80 14.61 7.21 14.10
C GLU A 80 15.81 7.29 15.04
N THR A 81 16.85 6.51 14.75
CA THR A 81 18.13 6.63 15.42
C THR A 81 19.19 7.27 14.52
N LYS A 82 20.21 7.88 15.12
CA LYS A 82 21.34 8.44 14.36
C LYS A 82 22.11 7.38 13.56
N ALA A 83 22.07 6.13 14.01
CA ALA A 83 22.71 5.00 13.33
C ALA A 83 22.04 4.69 11.98
N ASP A 84 20.74 4.96 11.87
CA ASP A 84 19.98 4.80 10.64
C ASP A 84 20.24 5.99 9.70
N PHE A 85 20.19 7.21 10.25
CA PHE A 85 20.36 8.45 9.49
C PHE A 85 20.98 9.56 10.34
N ALA A 86 21.94 10.31 9.79
CA ALA A 86 22.53 11.46 10.50
C ALA A 86 21.52 12.60 10.74
N ASP A 87 20.46 12.66 9.94
CA ASP A 87 19.30 13.58 10.04
C ASP A 87 18.09 12.91 10.70
N HIS A 88 18.31 12.14 11.78
CA HIS A 88 17.28 11.30 12.42
C HIS A 88 16.06 12.08 12.95
N ILE A 89 16.25 13.33 13.39
CA ILE A 89 15.15 14.17 13.86
C ILE A 89 14.16 14.48 12.71
N GLU A 90 14.66 14.92 11.57
CA GLU A 90 13.87 15.23 10.38
C GLU A 90 13.20 13.98 9.79
N LYS A 91 13.92 12.86 9.82
CA LYS A 91 13.39 11.55 9.39
C LYS A 91 12.25 11.09 10.27
N ALA A 92 12.36 11.20 11.60
CA ALA A 92 11.29 10.85 12.52
C ALA A 92 10.00 11.65 12.22
N CYS A 93 10.12 12.97 12.04
CA CYS A 93 9.00 13.84 11.65
C CYS A 93 8.38 13.45 10.30
N THR A 94 9.24 13.18 9.29
CA THR A 94 8.79 12.79 7.95
C THR A 94 8.08 11.44 7.97
N LYS A 95 8.59 10.48 8.75
CA LYS A 95 8.00 9.15 8.95
C LYS A 95 6.63 9.25 9.61
N ALA A 96 6.52 10.01 10.70
CA ALA A 96 5.24 10.25 11.39
C ALA A 96 4.19 10.85 10.44
N LEU A 97 4.55 11.90 9.71
CA LEU A 97 3.65 12.55 8.75
C LEU A 97 3.23 11.60 7.61
N GLY A 98 4.18 10.86 7.04
CA GLY A 98 3.92 9.92 5.96
C GLY A 98 2.92 8.83 6.33
N ARG A 99 3.01 8.31 7.57
CA ARG A 99 2.11 7.29 8.11
C ARG A 99 0.71 7.87 8.44
N ALA A 100 0.64 9.05 9.05
CA ALA A 100 -0.64 9.72 9.30
C ALA A 100 -1.39 10.00 7.98
N LEU A 101 -0.68 10.44 6.93
CA LEU A 101 -1.25 10.63 5.59
C LEU A 101 -1.74 9.32 4.97
N ALA A 102 -0.99 8.22 5.13
CA ALA A 102 -1.41 6.91 4.66
C ALA A 102 -2.70 6.42 5.35
N GLY A 103 -2.84 6.68 6.66
CA GLY A 103 -4.05 6.38 7.42
C GLY A 103 -5.31 7.10 6.91
N LEU A 104 -5.15 8.25 6.26
CA LEU A 104 -6.24 9.00 5.60
C LEU A 104 -6.42 8.65 4.12
N GLY A 105 -5.66 7.67 3.60
CA GLY A 105 -5.75 7.23 2.20
C GLY A 105 -4.81 7.98 1.24
N PHE A 106 -3.97 8.90 1.74
CA PHE A 106 -2.94 9.58 0.94
C PHE A 106 -1.63 8.80 0.96
N GLY A 107 -1.66 7.56 0.51
CA GLY A 107 -0.48 6.70 0.44
C GLY A 107 -0.51 5.79 -0.77
N THR A 108 0.58 5.05 -0.98
CA THR A 108 0.56 3.90 -1.88
C THR A 108 -0.24 2.80 -1.21
N GLN A 109 -1.48 2.58 -1.67
CA GLN A 109 -2.36 1.53 -1.15
C GLN A 109 -1.55 0.22 -1.11
N PHE A 110 -1.26 -0.30 0.10
CA PHE A 110 -0.62 -1.60 0.37
C PHE A 110 0.92 -1.72 0.35
N CYS A 111 1.69 -0.66 0.62
CA CYS A 111 3.08 -0.88 1.04
C CYS A 111 3.11 -1.18 2.55
N GLY A 112 2.92 -2.45 2.93
CA GLY A 112 3.35 -2.97 4.24
C GLY A 112 4.82 -2.66 4.55
N ASP A 113 5.58 -2.34 3.52
CA ASP A 113 6.99 -1.93 3.54
C ASP A 113 7.19 -0.44 3.92
N GLU A 114 6.17 0.43 3.87
CA GLU A 114 6.30 1.83 4.34
C GLU A 114 6.29 1.96 5.86
N LEU A 115 5.74 0.96 6.55
CA LEU A 115 5.81 0.93 8.01
C LEU A 115 7.25 0.67 8.42
N ASP A 116 7.94 -0.29 7.81
CA ASP A 116 9.31 -0.62 8.19
C ASP A 116 10.14 -0.93 6.95
N LEU A 117 10.70 0.12 6.34
CA LEU A 117 11.77 -0.01 5.36
C LEU A 117 13.03 -0.48 6.10
N VAL A 118 13.07 -1.78 6.41
CA VAL A 118 14.22 -2.65 6.72
C VAL A 118 15.20 -2.06 7.74
N ASN A 119 15.31 -2.69 8.92
CA ASN A 119 16.39 -2.42 9.87
C ASN A 119 17.77 -2.49 9.16
N PRO A 120 18.82 -1.78 9.62
CA PRO A 120 20.16 -1.86 9.03
C PRO A 120 20.71 -3.29 8.85
N ASP A 121 20.20 -4.25 9.62
CA ASP A 121 20.54 -5.68 9.57
C ASP A 121 19.72 -6.51 8.55
N GLY A 122 18.79 -5.90 7.83
CA GLY A 122 17.99 -6.57 6.81
C GLY A 122 16.69 -7.21 7.31
N THR A 123 16.29 -7.02 8.58
CA THR A 123 15.05 -7.58 9.15
C THR A 123 13.84 -6.66 8.89
N ALA A 124 12.71 -7.26 8.52
CA ALA A 124 11.43 -6.54 8.39
C ALA A 124 10.83 -6.42 9.78
N HIS A 125 10.54 -5.20 10.20
CA HIS A 125 9.76 -4.96 11.39
C HIS A 125 8.28 -4.99 10.91
N VAL A 126 7.47 -5.86 11.51
CA VAL A 126 6.10 -6.11 11.06
C VAL A 126 5.25 -5.90 12.29
N VAL A 127 4.54 -4.77 12.32
CA VAL A 127 3.71 -4.39 13.48
C VAL A 127 2.40 -5.20 13.51
N ASP A 128 2.01 -5.83 12.39
CA ASP A 128 0.75 -6.59 12.26
C ASP A 128 0.94 -7.95 11.55
N THR A 129 0.32 -9.03 12.07
CA THR A 129 0.55 -10.40 11.57
C THR A 129 -0.04 -10.58 10.15
N PRO A 130 0.73 -11.06 9.15
CA PRO A 130 0.24 -11.11 7.77
C PRO A 130 -0.87 -12.15 7.57
N VAL A 131 -2.00 -11.72 7.01
CA VAL A 131 -3.02 -12.62 6.44
C VAL A 131 -2.61 -12.96 5.01
N GLN A 132 -2.34 -14.24 4.74
CA GLN A 132 -1.99 -14.71 3.39
C GLN A 132 -3.10 -14.34 2.40
N ARG A 133 -2.75 -13.58 1.36
CA ARG A 133 -3.63 -13.43 0.19
C ARG A 133 -3.80 -14.80 -0.44
N ARG A 134 -4.99 -15.38 -0.30
CA ARG A 134 -5.37 -16.61 -1.01
C ARG A 134 -5.29 -16.32 -2.50
N THR A 135 -4.32 -16.90 -3.18
CA THR A 135 -4.23 -16.84 -4.64
C THR A 135 -5.50 -17.46 -5.21
N VAL A 136 -6.36 -16.65 -5.82
CA VAL A 136 -7.47 -17.18 -6.61
C VAL A 136 -6.83 -17.82 -7.83
N HIS A 137 -6.72 -19.14 -7.82
CA HIS A 137 -6.27 -19.90 -8.99
C HIS A 137 -7.25 -19.60 -10.12
N SER A 138 -6.78 -18.93 -11.17
CA SER A 138 -7.59 -18.70 -12.36
C SER A 138 -7.99 -20.07 -12.92
N PRO A 139 -9.27 -20.30 -13.27
CA PRO A 139 -9.68 -21.59 -13.82
C PRO A 139 -8.88 -21.84 -15.10
N ALA A 140 -8.42 -23.08 -15.26
CA ALA A 140 -7.61 -23.52 -16.39
C ALA A 140 -8.22 -23.01 -17.71
N ARG A 141 -7.40 -22.32 -18.51
CA ARG A 141 -7.79 -21.89 -19.86
C ARG A 141 -8.20 -23.14 -20.63
N ILE A 142 -9.47 -23.21 -21.04
CA ILE A 142 -9.96 -24.22 -21.97
C ILE A 142 -9.19 -23.98 -23.27
N ASN A 143 -8.37 -24.95 -23.67
CA ASN A 143 -7.61 -24.89 -24.90
C ASN A 143 -8.57 -25.17 -26.08
N PRO A 144 -8.83 -24.21 -26.97
CA PRO A 144 -9.80 -24.38 -28.07
C PRO A 144 -9.34 -25.40 -29.12
N ASP A 145 -8.06 -25.79 -29.14
CA ASP A 145 -7.49 -26.71 -30.13
C ASP A 145 -7.43 -28.19 -29.67
N ALA A 146 -8.13 -28.54 -28.59
CA ALA A 146 -8.22 -29.94 -28.18
C ALA A 146 -8.98 -30.75 -29.25
N PRO A 147 -8.37 -31.77 -29.90
CA PRO A 147 -9.05 -32.53 -30.94
C PRO A 147 -10.26 -33.25 -30.34
N TYR A 148 -11.43 -32.99 -30.94
CA TYR A 148 -12.69 -33.62 -30.58
C TYR A 148 -12.60 -35.14 -30.77
N ARG A 149 -12.32 -35.87 -29.67
CA ARG A 149 -12.43 -37.34 -29.67
C ARG A 149 -13.91 -37.69 -29.71
N ARG A 150 -14.40 -38.00 -30.92
CA ARG A 150 -15.75 -38.51 -31.16
C ARG A 150 -15.91 -39.83 -30.40
N ALA A 151 -16.72 -39.83 -29.35
CA ALA A 151 -17.14 -41.07 -28.70
C ALA A 151 -17.89 -41.92 -29.73
N ALA A 152 -17.33 -43.08 -30.07
CA ALA A 152 -18.00 -44.06 -30.89
C ALA A 152 -19.17 -44.63 -30.10
N ALA A 153 -20.39 -44.39 -30.61
CA ALA A 153 -21.59 -45.07 -30.17
C ALA A 153 -21.45 -46.58 -30.50
N GLY A 154 -21.53 -47.42 -29.48
CA GLY A 154 -21.60 -48.87 -29.58
C GLY A 154 -22.75 -49.37 -28.72
N THR A 155 -23.86 -49.70 -29.37
CA THR A 155 -25.11 -50.19 -28.82
C THR A 155 -25.02 -51.67 -28.40
N SER A 156 -25.61 -51.97 -27.24
CA SER A 156 -26.41 -53.17 -26.88
C SER A 156 -25.95 -54.60 -27.22
N GLY A 157 -25.96 -55.46 -26.19
CA GLY A 157 -26.05 -56.92 -26.35
C GLY A 157 -26.14 -57.65 -25.01
N ALA A 158 -27.28 -58.29 -24.73
CA ALA A 158 -27.61 -58.99 -23.50
C ALA A 158 -27.29 -60.51 -23.55
N SER A 159 -27.43 -61.16 -22.39
CA SER A 159 -27.51 -62.62 -22.13
C SER A 159 -26.16 -63.35 -22.00
N SER A 160 -25.92 -64.33 -21.13
CA SER A 160 -26.80 -65.30 -20.45
C SER A 160 -26.17 -65.91 -19.19
N ARG A 161 -27.02 -66.54 -18.36
CA ARG A 161 -26.79 -67.31 -17.13
C ARG A 161 -25.89 -68.57 -17.26
N GLY A 162 -25.46 -69.07 -16.09
CA GLY A 162 -25.17 -70.49 -15.79
C GLY A 162 -23.67 -70.78 -15.64
N SER A 163 -23.18 -71.52 -14.64
CA SER A 163 -23.82 -72.32 -13.60
C SER A 163 -22.84 -72.54 -12.45
#